data_AF-A0A4R6XTJ4-F1
#
_entry.id   AF-A0A4R6XTJ4-F1
#
_cell.length_a   1.000
_cell.length_b   1.000
_cell.length_c   1.000
_cell.angle_alpha   90.00
_cell.angle_beta   90.00
_cell.angle_gamma   90.00
#
_symmetry.space_group_name_H-M   'P 1'
#
loop_
_entity.id
_entity.type
_entity.pdbx_description
1 polymer ?
#
loop_
_entity_poly.entity_id
_entity_poly.type
_entity_poly.pdbx_seq_one_letter_code
_entity_poly.pdbx_strand_id
1 'polypeptide(L)'
;MILTLGPYKADTKTYRVSRSDQLLKWGDKASQLFVLLLENSPQTISKETIFAQVWQGRVVTENSLYKTIGTLRKTLNKDGIEIESVFGEGYRIIADDSMDSVQSIEFTQKNKKTSKLKYLPLLLLIPLIWFSHDYQKATLLFGKMKRLQQNLAVTKQAFISQVNVRNELGELLSQRFELNPEDSWEKRFYQLYDQMNAQERFLCQQTRAYTEGPLYEKNQAALSLLNNHPELSLELPMAQELITHLTIWLNKYHRVFKGSEKMCLLYVGVEDGAKYPSEFDAQLAAWINQHQ
;
A
#
# COMPACT_ATOMS: atom_id res chain seq x y z
N MET A 1 5.23 -23.02 27.02
CA MET A 1 4.96 -23.84 25.82
C MET A 1 5.88 -23.32 24.72
N ILE A 2 6.52 -24.19 23.94
CA ILE A 2 7.36 -23.76 22.82
C ILE A 2 6.54 -23.92 21.54
N LEU A 3 6.41 -22.85 20.78
CA LEU A 3 5.79 -22.83 19.45
C LEU A 3 6.87 -22.81 18.38
N THR A 4 6.61 -23.45 17.26
CA THR A 4 7.55 -23.56 16.15
C THR A 4 6.91 -23.12 14.85
N LEU A 5 7.66 -22.38 14.03
CA LEU A 5 7.27 -21.97 12.69
C LEU A 5 8.49 -21.92 11.79
N GLY A 6 8.64 -22.90 10.90
CA GLY A 6 9.86 -23.05 10.09
C GLY A 6 11.13 -23.07 10.96
N PRO A 7 12.13 -22.21 10.71
CA PRO A 7 13.37 -22.18 11.50
C PRO A 7 13.22 -21.50 12.87
N TYR A 8 12.04 -20.96 13.21
CA TYR A 8 11.80 -20.21 14.44
C TYR A 8 11.23 -21.08 15.55
N LYS A 9 11.78 -20.94 16.75
CA LYS A 9 11.24 -21.48 18.00
C LYS A 9 10.96 -20.31 18.95
N ALA A 10 9.76 -20.26 19.52
CA ALA A 10 9.34 -19.20 20.43
C ALA A 10 8.79 -19.78 21.74
N ASP A 11 9.32 -19.31 22.87
CA ASP A 11 8.79 -19.66 24.19
C ASP A 11 7.71 -18.67 24.61
N THR A 12 6.48 -19.16 24.70
CA THR A 12 5.27 -18.41 25.11
C THR A 12 5.36 -17.78 26.50
N LYS A 13 6.20 -18.31 27.41
CA LYS A 13 6.32 -17.77 28.77
C LYS A 13 7.38 -16.67 28.88
N THR A 14 8.50 -16.85 28.17
CA THR A 14 9.66 -15.95 28.28
C THR A 14 9.75 -14.96 27.11
N TYR A 15 8.91 -15.11 26.09
CA TYR A 15 8.96 -14.39 24.82
C TYR A 15 10.35 -14.44 24.15
N ARG A 16 11.12 -15.50 24.41
CA ARG A 16 12.40 -15.71 23.74
C ARG A 16 12.16 -16.38 22.40
N VAL A 17 12.68 -15.78 21.35
CA VAL A 17 12.60 -16.31 19.98
C VAL A 17 14.00 -16.62 19.49
N SER A 18 14.18 -17.84 18.98
CA SER A 18 15.42 -18.28 18.35
C SER A 18 15.17 -18.73 16.91
N ARG A 19 16.13 -18.49 16.02
CA ARG A 19 16.16 -19.02 14.65
C ARG A 19 17.32 -19.99 14.54
N SER A 20 17.06 -21.25 14.18
CA SER A 20 18.09 -22.31 14.08
C SER A 20 19.03 -22.33 15.30
N ASP A 21 18.43 -22.29 16.50
CA ASP A 21 19.09 -22.28 17.82
C ASP A 21 19.95 -21.03 18.15
N GLN A 22 19.87 -19.97 17.34
CA GLN A 22 20.43 -18.65 17.64
C GLN A 22 19.35 -17.68 18.15
N LEU A 23 19.54 -17.11 19.35
CA LEU A 23 18.60 -16.16 19.95
C LEU A 23 18.53 -14.85 19.16
N LEU A 24 17.32 -14.39 18.84
CA LEU A 24 17.07 -13.17 18.08
C LEU A 24 16.96 -11.95 18.99
N LYS A 25 17.51 -10.82 18.52
CA LYS A 25 17.49 -9.53 19.22
C LYS A 25 16.41 -8.59 18.67
N TRP A 26 15.16 -9.05 18.60
CA TRP A 26 14.04 -8.24 18.10
C TRP A 26 13.53 -7.20 19.10
N GLY A 27 13.93 -7.31 20.37
CA GLY A 27 13.40 -6.50 21.46
C GLY A 27 12.03 -7.01 21.94
N ASP A 28 11.70 -6.68 23.18
CA ASP A 28 10.60 -7.33 23.92
C ASP A 28 9.25 -7.29 23.20
N LYS A 29 8.89 -6.14 22.61
CA LYS A 29 7.58 -5.95 21.96
C LYS A 29 7.45 -6.70 20.65
N ALA A 30 8.53 -6.78 19.87
CA ALA A 30 8.51 -7.57 18.65
C ALA A 30 8.44 -9.07 18.96
N SER A 31 9.17 -9.55 19.96
CA SER A 31 9.06 -10.94 20.38
C SER A 31 7.68 -11.29 20.95
N GLN A 32 7.09 -10.42 21.77
CA GLN A 32 5.72 -10.57 22.28
C GLN A 32 4.69 -10.61 21.15
N LEU A 33 4.81 -9.69 20.18
CA LEU A 33 3.92 -9.66 19.02
C LEU A 33 4.06 -10.91 18.15
N PHE A 34 5.28 -11.41 17.94
CA PHE A 34 5.49 -12.64 17.17
C PHE A 34 4.84 -13.86 17.85
N VAL A 35 5.04 -14.02 19.16
CA VAL A 35 4.39 -15.09 19.94
C VAL A 35 2.87 -14.98 19.83
N LEU A 36 2.32 -13.79 20.01
CA LEU A 36 0.87 -13.56 19.94
C LEU A 36 0.29 -13.92 18.58
N LEU A 37 0.96 -13.51 17.49
CA LEU A 37 0.55 -13.86 16.13
C LEU A 37 0.66 -15.37 15.88
N LEU A 38 1.67 -16.03 16.45
CA LEU A 38 1.89 -17.46 16.30
C LEU A 38 0.85 -18.30 17.08
N GLU A 39 0.46 -17.85 18.27
CA GLU A 39 -0.62 -18.47 19.07
C GLU A 39 -1.98 -18.42 18.39
N ASN A 40 -2.21 -17.38 17.59
CA ASN A 40 -3.49 -17.17 16.90
C ASN A 40 -3.44 -17.60 15.43
N SER A 41 -2.29 -18.01 14.91
CA SER A 41 -2.15 -18.48 13.53
C SER A 41 -3.02 -19.72 13.28
N PRO A 42 -3.76 -19.80 12.16
CA PRO A 42 -3.78 -18.90 11.00
C PRO A 42 -4.83 -17.77 11.07
N GLN A 43 -5.49 -17.57 12.21
CA GLN A 43 -6.55 -16.57 12.37
C GLN A 43 -6.01 -15.13 12.43
N THR A 44 -6.84 -14.20 11.99
CA THR A 44 -6.56 -12.76 12.10
C THR A 44 -6.76 -12.28 13.53
N ILE A 45 -5.77 -11.55 14.06
CA ILE A 45 -5.87 -10.87 15.35
C ILE A 45 -6.00 -9.36 15.14
N SER A 46 -6.96 -8.74 15.83
CA SER A 46 -7.24 -7.32 15.68
C SER A 46 -6.20 -6.41 16.29
N LYS A 47 -6.11 -5.18 15.75
CA LYS A 47 -5.21 -4.15 16.26
C LYS A 47 -5.47 -3.86 17.73
N GLU A 48 -6.75 -3.77 18.12
CA GLU A 48 -7.20 -3.53 19.49
C GLU A 48 -6.70 -4.63 20.42
N THR A 49 -6.82 -5.89 19.99
CA THR A 49 -6.32 -7.05 20.76
C THR A 49 -4.79 -7.02 20.87
N ILE A 50 -4.09 -6.71 19.77
CA ILE A 50 -2.63 -6.57 19.79
C ILE A 50 -2.19 -5.46 20.75
N PHE A 51 -2.82 -4.29 20.72
CA PHE A 51 -2.50 -3.21 21.65
C PHE A 51 -2.75 -3.61 23.10
N ALA A 52 -3.90 -4.25 23.36
CA ALA A 52 -4.27 -4.70 24.69
C ALA A 52 -3.31 -5.75 25.25
N GLN A 53 -2.73 -6.63 24.42
CA GLN A 53 -1.85 -7.70 24.88
C GLN A 53 -0.35 -7.34 24.85
N VAL A 54 0.11 -6.68 23.79
CA VAL A 54 1.54 -6.34 23.62
C VAL A 54 1.89 -5.02 24.32
N TRP A 55 0.98 -4.05 24.39
CA TRP A 55 1.22 -2.74 25.03
C TRP A 55 0.31 -2.50 26.24
N GLN A 56 0.11 -3.53 27.07
CA GLN A 56 -0.63 -3.44 28.33
C GLN A 56 -0.25 -2.19 29.14
N GLY A 57 -1.25 -1.35 29.43
CA GLY A 57 -1.09 -0.15 30.26
C GLY A 57 -0.25 0.97 29.67
N ARG A 58 0.04 0.96 28.36
CA ARG A 58 0.78 2.03 27.68
C ARG A 58 -0.04 2.61 26.53
N VAL A 59 -0.21 3.93 26.52
CA VAL A 59 -0.78 4.64 25.38
C VAL A 59 0.28 4.72 24.29
N VAL A 60 0.09 3.95 23.22
CA VAL A 60 0.96 3.96 22.04
C VAL A 60 0.15 4.30 20.80
N THR A 61 0.81 4.91 19.82
CA THR A 61 0.19 5.23 18.52
C THR A 61 0.28 4.04 17.56
N GLU A 62 -0.57 4.03 16.53
CA GLU A 62 -0.52 3.01 15.47
C GLU A 62 0.86 2.86 14.82
N ASN A 63 1.62 3.96 14.76
CA ASN A 63 3.00 3.97 14.27
C ASN A 63 3.92 3.00 15.02
N SER A 64 3.66 2.75 16.31
CA SER A 64 4.44 1.79 17.11
C SER A 64 4.20 0.36 16.63
N LEU A 65 2.94 0.00 16.39
CA LEU A 65 2.56 -1.29 15.83
C LEU A 65 3.14 -1.47 14.41
N TYR A 66 3.02 -0.46 13.55
CA TYR A 66 3.57 -0.52 12.20
C TYR A 66 5.09 -0.73 12.20
N LYS A 67 5.84 -0.05 13.08
CA LYS A 67 7.29 -0.26 13.23
C LYS A 67 7.62 -1.68 13.69
N THR A 68 6.90 -2.20 14.68
CA THR A 68 7.13 -3.55 15.20
C THR A 68 6.82 -4.62 14.14
N ILE A 69 5.72 -4.49 13.41
CA ILE A 69 5.38 -5.35 12.27
C ILE A 69 6.47 -5.28 11.19
N GLY A 70 6.97 -4.07 10.89
CA GLY A 70 8.07 -3.87 9.95
C GLY A 70 9.35 -4.59 10.36
N THR A 71 9.72 -4.57 11.65
CA THR A 71 10.87 -5.30 12.19
C THR A 71 10.71 -6.82 12.03
N LEU A 72 9.52 -7.34 12.31
CA LEU A 72 9.22 -8.76 12.16
C LEU A 72 9.28 -9.18 10.68
N ARG A 73 8.58 -8.47 9.78
CA ARG A 73 8.58 -8.73 8.33
C ARG A 73 9.99 -8.75 7.73
N LYS A 74 10.87 -7.82 8.14
CA LYS A 74 12.27 -7.79 7.67
C LYS A 74 13.04 -9.08 7.94
N THR A 75 12.68 -9.80 9.01
CA THR A 75 13.36 -11.03 9.39
C THR A 75 12.61 -12.25 8.85
N LEU A 76 11.29 -12.31 9.08
CA LEU A 76 10.43 -13.45 8.74
C LEU A 76 10.28 -13.66 7.23
N ASN A 77 10.16 -12.57 6.44
CA ASN A 77 9.98 -12.68 4.99
C ASN A 77 11.19 -13.34 4.30
N LYS A 78 12.37 -13.32 4.92
CA LYS A 78 13.58 -14.01 4.41
C LYS A 78 13.43 -15.53 4.45
N ASP A 79 12.55 -16.03 5.30
CA ASP A 79 12.29 -17.45 5.52
C ASP A 79 10.90 -17.86 5.01
N GLY A 80 10.29 -17.06 4.12
CA GLY A 80 8.98 -17.38 3.53
C GLY A 80 7.81 -17.28 4.51
N ILE A 81 8.01 -16.63 5.67
CA ILE A 81 6.96 -16.38 6.64
C ILE A 81 6.50 -14.93 6.47
N GLU A 82 5.25 -14.74 6.07
CA GLU A 82 4.65 -13.43 5.87
C GLU A 82 3.74 -13.08 7.05
N ILE A 83 3.80 -11.83 7.50
CA ILE A 83 2.74 -11.27 8.35
C ILE A 83 1.83 -10.46 7.42
N GLU A 84 0.64 -10.96 7.13
CA GLU A 84 -0.34 -10.30 6.27
C GLU A 84 -1.09 -9.21 7.06
N SER A 85 -1.36 -8.07 6.41
CA SER A 85 -2.30 -7.05 6.91
C SER A 85 -3.69 -7.33 6.35
N VAL A 86 -4.63 -7.76 7.18
CA VAL A 86 -6.04 -7.94 6.77
C VAL A 86 -6.78 -6.63 6.99
N PHE A 87 -7.21 -5.99 5.89
CA PHE A 87 -7.81 -4.66 5.92
C PHE A 87 -9.04 -4.62 6.85
N GLY A 88 -9.03 -3.68 7.80
CA GLY A 88 -10.11 -3.52 8.78
C GLY A 88 -10.16 -4.55 9.90
N GLU A 89 -9.42 -5.66 9.80
CA GLU A 89 -9.48 -6.76 10.77
C GLU A 89 -8.23 -6.92 11.61
N GLY A 90 -7.03 -6.66 11.07
CA GLY A 90 -5.77 -6.73 11.81
C GLY A 90 -4.64 -7.47 11.09
N TYR A 91 -4.00 -8.42 11.76
CA TYR A 91 -2.81 -9.11 11.25
C TYR A 91 -2.92 -10.62 11.43
N ARG A 92 -2.32 -11.40 10.51
CA ARG A 92 -2.12 -12.84 10.67
C ARG A 92 -0.78 -13.27 10.12
N ILE A 93 -0.29 -14.42 10.57
CA ILE A 93 0.88 -15.06 9.98
C ILE A 93 0.42 -16.03 8.89
N ILE A 94 1.12 -16.01 7.77
CA ILE A 94 1.02 -16.99 6.69
C ILE A 94 2.42 -17.59 6.53
N ALA A 95 2.53 -18.90 6.64
CA ALA A 95 3.74 -19.63 6.29
C ALA A 95 3.44 -20.51 5.08
N ASP A 96 4.41 -20.61 4.17
CA ASP A 96 4.32 -21.44 2.98
C ASP A 96 4.21 -22.92 3.39
N ASP A 97 3.15 -23.61 2.93
CA ASP A 97 2.72 -24.96 3.36
C ASP A 97 3.69 -26.09 2.97
N SER A 98 4.90 -25.76 2.51
CA SER A 98 5.92 -26.74 2.11
C SER A 98 6.74 -27.31 3.27
N MET A 99 6.45 -26.94 4.53
CA MET A 99 7.21 -27.41 5.69
C MET A 99 6.34 -27.72 6.92
N ASP A 100 5.63 -28.85 6.86
CA ASP A 100 5.27 -29.68 8.01
C ASP A 100 5.54 -31.15 7.59
N SER A 101 6.14 -32.07 8.32
CA SER A 101 6.60 -32.16 9.70
C SER A 101 7.55 -33.39 9.74
N VAL A 102 8.68 -33.32 10.45
CA VAL A 102 9.46 -34.53 10.78
C VAL A 102 9.69 -34.58 12.28
N GLN A 103 8.95 -35.48 12.92
CA GLN A 103 9.19 -35.92 14.28
C GLN A 103 10.52 -36.68 14.39
N SER A 104 11.12 -36.52 15.56
CA SER A 104 12.38 -37.05 16.07
C SER A 104 12.65 -38.54 15.81
N ILE A 105 13.84 -38.90 15.30
CA ILE A 105 14.56 -40.13 15.69
C ILE A 105 16.07 -39.84 15.84
N GLU A 106 16.63 -40.49 16.86
CA GLU A 106 17.92 -40.37 17.53
C GLU A 106 19.17 -40.56 16.65
N PHE A 107 20.25 -39.89 17.09
CA PHE A 107 21.60 -40.07 16.59
C PHE A 107 22.13 -41.48 16.88
N THR A 108 22.52 -42.21 15.83
CA THR A 108 23.59 -43.20 15.94
C THR A 108 24.61 -43.00 14.83
N GLN A 109 25.84 -42.68 15.25
CA GLN A 109 27.00 -42.59 14.38
C GLN A 109 27.31 -43.97 13.78
N LYS A 110 27.37 -44.05 12.44
CA LYS A 110 28.14 -45.10 11.78
C LYS A 110 28.91 -44.56 10.57
N ASN A 111 30.21 -44.64 10.75
CA ASN A 111 31.30 -44.34 9.86
C ASN A 111 31.15 -45.04 8.48
N LYS A 112 31.11 -44.29 7.37
CA LYS A 112 31.39 -44.85 6.03
C LYS A 112 32.06 -43.83 5.10
N LYS A 113 33.29 -44.22 4.72
CA LYS A 113 34.05 -43.99 3.48
C LYS A 113 33.59 -42.86 2.55
N THR A 114 34.54 -41.98 2.29
CA THR A 114 34.55 -40.95 1.25
C THR A 114 34.24 -41.50 -0.14
N SER A 115 33.16 -41.03 -0.76
CA SER A 115 33.05 -40.95 -2.22
C SER A 115 33.04 -39.48 -2.62
N LYS A 116 34.14 -39.01 -3.20
CA LYS A 116 34.14 -37.74 -3.92
C LYS A 116 33.19 -37.90 -5.12
N LEU A 117 32.37 -36.89 -5.41
CA LEU A 117 31.47 -36.76 -6.58
C LEU A 117 29.99 -37.20 -6.39
N LYS A 118 29.20 -36.44 -5.62
CA LYS A 118 27.70 -36.49 -5.67
C LYS A 118 26.95 -35.15 -5.53
N TYR A 119 27.63 -34.01 -5.42
CA TYR A 119 26.97 -32.70 -5.15
C TYR A 119 26.94 -31.72 -6.34
N LEU A 120 27.36 -32.14 -7.53
CA LEU A 120 27.35 -31.28 -8.72
C LEU A 120 25.95 -30.90 -9.27
N PRO A 121 24.84 -31.65 -9.05
CA PRO A 121 23.51 -31.20 -9.51
C PRO A 121 22.83 -30.22 -8.53
N LEU A 122 23.33 -30.05 -7.29
CA LEU A 122 22.72 -29.15 -6.30
C LEU A 122 23.20 -27.69 -6.45
N LEU A 123 24.44 -27.50 -6.91
CA LEU A 123 25.02 -26.16 -7.15
C LEU A 123 24.38 -25.44 -8.34
N LEU A 124 23.83 -26.17 -9.32
CA LEU A 124 23.10 -25.59 -10.46
C LEU A 124 21.65 -25.20 -10.13
N LEU A 125 21.07 -25.74 -9.04
CA LEU A 125 19.71 -25.41 -8.62
C LEU A 125 19.63 -24.06 -7.91
N ILE A 126 20.69 -23.64 -7.21
CA ILE A 126 20.70 -22.35 -6.48
C ILE A 126 20.55 -21.15 -7.44
N PRO A 127 21.29 -21.06 -8.58
CA PRO A 127 21.06 -20.04 -9.59
C PRO A 127 19.65 -20.10 -10.19
N LEU A 128 19.10 -21.31 -10.38
CA LEU A 128 17.76 -21.49 -10.94
C LEU A 128 16.67 -20.97 -9.99
N ILE A 129 16.82 -21.25 -8.69
CA ILE A 129 15.92 -20.76 -7.64
C ILE A 129 16.03 -19.24 -7.53
N TRP A 130 17.25 -18.69 -7.50
CA TRP A 130 17.47 -17.24 -7.51
C TRP A 130 16.84 -16.57 -8.72
N PHE A 131 17.08 -17.12 -9.92
CA PHE A 131 16.50 -16.63 -11.17
C PHE A 131 14.97 -16.72 -11.14
N SER A 132 14.39 -17.81 -10.64
CA SER A 132 12.93 -17.94 -10.52
C SER A 132 12.32 -16.93 -9.55
N HIS A 133 12.99 -16.67 -8.43
CA HIS A 133 12.55 -15.72 -7.42
C HIS A 133 12.66 -14.27 -7.93
N ASP A 134 13.75 -13.96 -8.64
CA ASP A 134 13.96 -12.66 -9.27
C ASP A 134 12.94 -12.41 -10.40
N TYR A 135 12.68 -13.43 -11.21
CA TYR A 135 11.63 -13.41 -12.24
C TYR A 135 10.23 -13.18 -11.65
N GLN A 136 9.90 -13.83 -10.53
CA GLN A 136 8.65 -13.61 -9.82
C GLN A 136 8.54 -12.18 -9.28
N LYS A 137 9.60 -11.63 -8.70
CA LYS A 137 9.63 -10.22 -8.26
C LYS A 137 9.41 -9.26 -9.41
N ALA A 138 10.09 -9.47 -10.53
CA ALA A 138 9.92 -8.64 -11.72
C ALA A 138 8.48 -8.68 -12.24
N THR A 139 7.87 -9.87 -12.28
CA THR A 139 6.47 -10.04 -12.71
C THR A 139 5.49 -9.36 -11.75
N LEU A 140 5.72 -9.47 -10.44
CA LEU A 140 4.90 -8.80 -9.43
C LEU A 140 5.01 -7.27 -9.53
N LEU A 141 6.22 -6.75 -9.69
CA LEU A 141 6.48 -5.33 -9.89
C LEU A 141 5.79 -4.81 -11.15
N PHE A 142 5.92 -5.53 -12.27
CA PHE A 142 5.25 -5.21 -13.51
C PHE A 142 3.72 -5.16 -13.36
N GLY A 143 3.14 -6.12 -12.64
CA GLY A 143 1.71 -6.12 -12.31
C GLY A 143 1.27 -4.88 -11.53
N LYS A 144 2.07 -4.45 -10.53
CA LYS A 144 1.80 -3.22 -9.77
C LYS A 144 1.94 -1.96 -10.63
N MET A 145 2.95 -1.89 -11.49
CA MET A 145 3.14 -0.78 -12.43
C MET A 145 1.96 -0.65 -13.40
N LYS A 146 1.49 -1.76 -13.96
CA LYS A 146 0.25 -1.80 -14.77
C LYS A 146 -0.98 -1.38 -13.98
N ARG A 147 -1.10 -1.80 -12.71
CA ARG A 147 -2.22 -1.39 -11.85
C ARG A 147 -2.19 0.11 -11.55
N LEU A 148 -1.02 0.68 -11.30
CA LEU A 148 -0.83 2.12 -11.14
C LEU A 148 -1.26 2.86 -12.41
N GLN A 149 -0.80 2.39 -13.58
CA GLN A 149 -1.16 2.95 -14.88
C GLN A 149 -2.68 2.91 -15.11
N GLN A 150 -3.34 1.81 -14.78
CA GLN A 150 -4.80 1.67 -14.89
C GLN A 150 -5.54 2.67 -13.99
N ASN A 151 -5.11 2.82 -12.74
CA ASN A 151 -5.72 3.78 -11.82
C ASN A 151 -5.59 5.20 -12.38
N LEU A 152 -4.39 5.60 -12.83
CA LEU A 152 -4.13 6.93 -13.40
C LEU A 152 -4.84 7.17 -14.73
N ALA A 153 -5.03 6.14 -15.55
CA ALA A 153 -5.81 6.26 -16.78
C ALA A 153 -7.28 6.57 -16.48
N VAL A 154 -7.87 5.92 -15.47
CA VAL A 154 -9.25 6.21 -15.04
C VAL A 154 -9.37 7.60 -14.43
N THR A 155 -8.41 8.04 -13.61
CA THR A 155 -8.44 9.41 -13.07
C THR A 155 -8.33 10.45 -14.18
N LYS A 156 -7.46 10.23 -15.17
CA LYS A 156 -7.31 11.11 -16.33
C LYS A 156 -8.60 11.21 -17.15
N GLN A 157 -9.25 10.09 -17.43
CA GLN A 157 -10.51 10.09 -18.17
C GLN A 157 -11.64 10.78 -17.38
N ALA A 158 -11.71 10.55 -16.07
CA ALA A 158 -12.67 11.23 -15.20
C ALA A 158 -12.41 12.74 -15.12
N PHE A 159 -11.14 13.16 -15.05
CA PHE A 159 -10.76 14.56 -15.09
C PHE A 159 -11.17 15.24 -16.40
N ILE A 160 -10.93 14.61 -17.55
CA ILE A 160 -11.37 15.13 -18.86
C ILE A 160 -12.90 15.27 -18.90
N SER A 161 -13.62 14.26 -18.40
CA SER A 161 -15.08 14.28 -18.36
C SER A 161 -15.60 15.39 -17.44
N GLN A 162 -14.98 15.57 -16.27
CA GLN A 162 -15.27 16.68 -15.35
C GLN A 162 -14.99 18.05 -15.99
N VAL A 163 -13.88 18.18 -16.72
CA VAL A 163 -13.48 19.39 -17.44
C VAL A 163 -14.55 19.85 -18.43
N ASN A 164 -15.18 18.90 -19.14
CA ASN A 164 -16.25 19.17 -20.09
C ASN A 164 -17.50 19.72 -19.39
N VAL A 165 -17.98 19.05 -18.33
CA VAL A 165 -19.15 19.51 -17.56
C VAL A 165 -18.88 20.85 -16.88
N ARG A 166 -17.66 21.07 -16.37
CA ARG A 166 -17.21 22.34 -15.81
C ARG A 166 -17.22 23.45 -16.86
N ASN A 167 -16.81 23.19 -18.10
CA ASN A 167 -16.85 24.18 -19.18
C ASN A 167 -18.30 24.57 -19.49
N GLU A 168 -19.19 23.58 -19.62
CA GLU A 168 -20.62 23.82 -19.85
C GLU A 168 -21.25 24.66 -18.74
N LEU A 169 -20.98 24.33 -17.47
CA LEU A 169 -21.45 25.13 -16.33
C LEU A 169 -20.90 26.56 -16.39
N GLY A 170 -19.62 26.72 -16.72
CA GLY A 170 -18.99 28.03 -16.89
C GLY A 170 -19.63 28.86 -18.00
N GLU A 171 -19.98 28.25 -19.12
CA GLU A 171 -20.67 28.90 -20.24
C GLU A 171 -22.10 29.33 -19.87
N LEU A 172 -22.86 28.50 -19.16
CA LEU A 172 -24.20 28.88 -18.72
C LEU A 172 -24.17 30.03 -17.70
N LEU A 173 -23.20 30.02 -16.78
CA LEU A 173 -23.04 31.09 -15.81
C LEU A 173 -22.58 32.40 -16.48
N SER A 174 -21.70 32.34 -17.48
CA SER A 174 -21.22 33.56 -18.17
C SER A 174 -22.30 34.26 -18.99
N GLN A 175 -23.37 33.54 -19.39
CA GLN A 175 -24.54 34.14 -20.02
C GLN A 175 -25.38 34.99 -19.04
N ARG A 176 -25.24 34.77 -17.73
CA ARG A 176 -26.06 35.39 -16.70
C ARG A 176 -25.29 36.31 -15.76
N PHE A 177 -24.00 36.09 -15.61
CA PHE A 177 -23.14 36.77 -14.64
C PHE A 177 -21.85 37.23 -15.29
N GLU A 178 -21.38 38.42 -14.90
CA GLU A 178 -20.04 38.87 -15.24
C GLU A 178 -19.02 38.10 -14.38
N LEU A 179 -18.18 37.28 -15.03
CA LEU A 179 -17.21 36.44 -14.33
C LEU A 179 -15.83 37.09 -14.31
N ASN A 180 -15.27 37.30 -13.13
CA ASN A 180 -13.90 37.82 -12.98
C ASN A 180 -12.86 36.84 -13.56
N PRO A 181 -12.10 37.18 -14.62
CA PRO A 181 -11.16 36.29 -15.29
C PRO A 181 -10.04 35.74 -14.39
N GLU A 182 -9.71 36.44 -13.30
CA GLU A 182 -8.67 36.02 -12.35
C GLU A 182 -9.14 34.92 -11.37
N ASP A 183 -10.46 34.76 -11.19
CA ASP A 183 -10.97 33.77 -10.25
C ASP A 183 -10.85 32.36 -10.82
N SER A 184 -10.39 31.42 -9.99
CA SER A 184 -10.41 30.01 -10.33
C SER A 184 -11.85 29.52 -10.52
N TRP A 185 -12.03 28.45 -11.32
CA TRP A 185 -13.34 27.84 -11.51
C TRP A 185 -13.99 27.42 -10.18
N GLU A 186 -13.19 26.88 -9.26
CA GLU A 186 -13.61 26.53 -7.91
C GLU A 186 -14.24 27.73 -7.19
N LYS A 187 -13.56 28.89 -7.21
CA LYS A 187 -14.04 30.13 -6.57
C LYS A 187 -15.29 30.69 -7.24
N ARG A 188 -15.32 30.75 -8.58
CA ARG A 188 -16.49 31.25 -9.33
C ARG A 188 -17.75 30.46 -9.01
N PHE A 189 -17.66 29.14 -9.08
CA PHE A 189 -18.81 28.27 -8.82
C PHE A 189 -19.26 28.36 -7.37
N TYR A 190 -18.32 28.45 -6.43
CA TYR A 190 -18.64 28.59 -5.02
C TYR A 190 -19.42 29.88 -4.72
N GLN A 191 -18.99 31.01 -5.29
CA GLN A 191 -19.63 32.31 -5.08
C GLN A 191 -21.02 32.38 -5.71
N LEU A 192 -21.17 31.85 -6.92
CA LEU A 192 -22.44 31.86 -7.65
C LEU A 192 -23.36 30.72 -7.25
N TYR A 193 -22.91 29.80 -6.39
CA TYR A 193 -23.64 28.58 -6.04
C TYR A 193 -25.08 28.91 -5.66
N ASP A 194 -25.35 29.77 -4.68
CA ASP A 194 -26.72 30.04 -4.22
C ASP A 194 -27.65 30.68 -5.28
N GLN A 195 -27.09 31.18 -6.38
CA GLN A 195 -27.81 31.83 -7.48
C GLN A 195 -28.02 30.89 -8.68
N MET A 196 -27.47 29.67 -8.61
CA MET A 196 -27.59 28.67 -9.67
C MET A 196 -29.04 28.20 -9.82
N ASN A 197 -29.51 28.12 -11.06
CA ASN A 197 -30.78 27.47 -11.39
C ASN A 197 -30.65 25.93 -11.34
N ALA A 198 -31.76 25.22 -11.59
CA ALA A 198 -31.78 23.75 -11.51
C ALA A 198 -30.82 23.07 -12.51
N GLN A 199 -30.65 23.61 -13.72
CA GLN A 199 -29.73 23.06 -14.72
C GLN A 199 -28.27 23.24 -14.30
N GLU A 200 -27.91 24.43 -13.85
CA GLU A 200 -26.55 24.75 -13.36
C GLU A 200 -26.20 23.93 -12.10
N ARG A 201 -27.17 23.77 -11.19
CA ARG A 201 -27.08 22.88 -10.03
C ARG A 201 -26.83 21.43 -10.44
N PHE A 202 -27.54 20.95 -11.46
CA PHE A 202 -27.36 19.61 -11.97
C PHE A 202 -25.97 19.40 -12.56
N LEU A 203 -25.44 20.36 -13.33
CA LEU A 203 -24.05 20.30 -13.84
C LEU A 203 -23.02 20.36 -12.70
N CYS A 204 -23.26 21.18 -11.67
CA CYS A 204 -22.44 21.19 -10.45
C CYS A 204 -22.42 19.80 -9.79
N GLN A 205 -23.58 19.16 -9.61
CA GLN A 205 -23.67 17.80 -9.06
C GLN A 205 -22.97 16.75 -9.95
N GLN A 206 -23.11 16.82 -11.27
CA GLN A 206 -22.37 15.95 -12.19
C GLN A 206 -20.85 16.15 -12.08
N THR A 207 -20.38 17.40 -11.98
CA THR A 207 -18.97 17.72 -11.77
C THR A 207 -18.46 17.08 -10.47
N ARG A 208 -19.27 17.15 -9.41
CA ARG A 208 -18.97 16.51 -8.13
C ARG A 208 -18.95 14.98 -8.22
N ALA A 209 -19.85 14.36 -8.98
CA ALA A 209 -19.91 12.91 -9.13
C ALA A 209 -18.59 12.33 -9.70
N TYR A 210 -17.93 13.03 -10.63
CA TYR A 210 -16.59 12.64 -11.09
C TYR A 210 -15.52 12.75 -10.00
N THR A 211 -15.60 13.77 -9.13
CA THR A 211 -14.72 13.92 -7.96
C THR A 211 -14.95 12.79 -6.95
N GLU A 212 -16.21 12.54 -6.57
CA GLU A 212 -16.59 11.62 -5.49
C GLU A 212 -16.47 10.14 -5.88
N GLY A 213 -16.65 9.82 -7.15
CA GLY A 213 -16.46 8.48 -7.68
C GLY A 213 -15.05 8.26 -8.22
N PRO A 214 -14.87 8.24 -9.55
CA PRO A 214 -13.66 7.73 -10.17
C PRO A 214 -12.37 8.46 -9.78
N LEU A 215 -12.41 9.79 -9.57
CA LEU A 215 -11.22 10.52 -9.12
C LEU A 215 -10.84 10.12 -7.69
N TYR A 216 -11.77 10.19 -6.75
CA TYR A 216 -11.51 9.84 -5.35
C TYR A 216 -11.04 8.39 -5.20
N GLU A 217 -11.79 7.44 -5.76
CA GLU A 217 -11.51 6.01 -5.64
C GLU A 217 -10.12 5.66 -6.19
N LYS A 218 -9.77 6.19 -7.36
CA LYS A 218 -8.53 5.82 -8.05
C LYS A 218 -7.34 6.63 -7.56
N ASN A 219 -7.52 7.87 -7.11
CA ASN A 219 -6.48 8.61 -6.39
C ASN A 219 -6.12 7.90 -5.07
N GLN A 220 -7.13 7.44 -4.31
CA GLN A 220 -6.91 6.67 -3.09
C GLN A 220 -6.19 5.35 -3.40
N ALA A 221 -6.62 4.62 -4.43
CA ALA A 221 -5.98 3.38 -4.83
C ALA A 221 -4.53 3.57 -5.30
N ALA A 222 -4.25 4.63 -6.08
CA ALA A 222 -2.90 4.96 -6.53
C ALA A 222 -1.98 5.34 -5.35
N LEU A 223 -2.45 6.19 -4.44
CA LEU A 223 -1.68 6.57 -3.26
C LEU A 223 -1.40 5.36 -2.35
N SER A 224 -2.41 4.52 -2.12
CA SER A 224 -2.26 3.28 -1.33
C SER A 224 -1.23 2.34 -1.95
N LEU A 225 -1.28 2.16 -3.28
CA LEU A 225 -0.33 1.31 -4.00
C LEU A 225 1.11 1.83 -3.87
N LEU A 226 1.32 3.14 -4.06
CA LEU A 226 2.65 3.77 -3.92
C LEU A 226 3.19 3.68 -2.49
N ASN A 227 2.35 3.90 -1.48
CA ASN A 227 2.76 3.85 -0.08
C ASN A 227 3.07 2.42 0.41
N ASN A 228 2.34 1.42 -0.08
CA ASN A 228 2.49 0.02 0.33
C ASN A 228 3.59 -0.72 -0.45
N HIS A 229 4.06 -0.16 -1.56
CA HIS A 229 5.08 -0.75 -2.43
C HIS A 229 6.21 0.25 -2.73
N PRO A 230 7.12 0.51 -1.76
CA PRO A 230 8.24 1.43 -1.94
C PRO A 230 9.14 1.11 -3.13
N GLU A 231 9.16 -0.14 -3.59
CA GLU A 231 9.86 -0.56 -4.80
C GLU A 231 9.38 0.18 -6.06
N LEU A 232 8.13 0.64 -6.11
CA LEU A 232 7.63 1.47 -7.22
C LEU A 232 8.35 2.82 -7.28
N SER A 233 8.59 3.43 -6.12
CA SER A 233 9.26 4.74 -6.03
C SER A 233 10.75 4.67 -6.32
N LEU A 234 11.37 3.48 -6.23
CA LEU A 234 12.76 3.29 -6.66
C LEU A 234 12.90 3.34 -8.19
N GLU A 235 11.88 2.84 -8.89
CA GLU A 235 11.84 2.77 -10.35
C GLU A 235 11.23 4.02 -11.01
N LEU A 236 10.43 4.78 -10.24
CA LEU A 236 9.73 5.98 -10.71
C LEU A 236 10.26 7.22 -9.99
N PRO A 237 11.27 7.91 -10.55
CA PRO A 237 11.83 9.13 -9.97
C PRO A 237 10.82 10.19 -9.51
N MET A 238 9.66 10.29 -10.18
CA MET A 238 8.63 11.30 -9.88
C MET A 238 7.55 10.80 -8.91
N ALA A 239 7.73 9.62 -8.30
CA ALA A 239 6.74 9.04 -7.39
C ALA A 239 6.48 9.91 -6.17
N GLN A 240 7.51 10.61 -5.65
CA GLN A 240 7.35 11.42 -4.45
C GLN A 240 6.47 12.66 -4.70
N GLU A 241 6.59 13.27 -5.88
CA GLU A 241 5.74 14.37 -6.33
C GLU A 241 4.30 13.89 -6.50
N LEU A 242 4.09 12.71 -7.11
CA LEU A 242 2.74 12.14 -7.25
C LEU A 242 2.11 11.82 -5.89
N ILE A 243 2.87 11.21 -4.96
CA ILE A 243 2.42 10.94 -3.59
C ILE A 243 1.99 12.25 -2.91
N THR A 244 2.78 13.31 -3.06
CA THR A 244 2.49 14.63 -2.48
C THR A 244 1.20 15.21 -3.06
N HIS A 245 1.06 15.20 -4.39
CA HIS A 245 -0.14 15.64 -5.09
C HIS A 245 -1.40 14.89 -4.59
N LEU A 246 -1.38 13.55 -4.62
CA LEU A 246 -2.51 12.72 -4.22
C LEU A 246 -2.86 12.89 -2.74
N THR A 247 -1.86 13.04 -1.87
CA THR A 247 -2.07 13.26 -0.44
C THR A 247 -2.80 14.58 -0.17
N ILE A 248 -2.38 15.66 -0.84
CA ILE A 248 -3.01 16.98 -0.67
C ILE A 248 -4.42 16.97 -1.28
N TRP A 249 -4.58 16.35 -2.45
CA TRP A 249 -5.88 16.16 -3.09
C TRP A 249 -6.87 15.41 -2.19
N LEU A 250 -6.47 14.26 -1.63
CA LEU A 250 -7.33 13.47 -0.74
C LEU A 250 -7.63 14.18 0.58
N ASN A 251 -6.69 14.95 1.12
CA ASN A 251 -6.96 15.78 2.29
C ASN A 251 -7.98 16.87 1.99
N LYS A 252 -7.82 17.62 0.89
CA LYS A 252 -8.79 18.64 0.46
C LYS A 252 -10.16 18.03 0.20
N TYR A 253 -10.20 16.82 -0.38
CA TYR A 253 -11.43 16.06 -0.58
C TYR A 253 -12.17 15.80 0.74
N HIS A 254 -11.48 15.20 1.71
CA HIS A 254 -12.08 14.80 2.97
C HIS A 254 -12.41 15.98 3.90
N ARG A 255 -11.57 17.02 3.91
CA ARG A 255 -11.67 18.12 4.87
C ARG A 255 -12.56 19.27 4.40
N VAL A 256 -12.67 19.45 3.08
CA VAL A 256 -13.37 20.61 2.50
C VAL A 256 -14.50 20.15 1.59
N PHE A 257 -14.17 19.44 0.52
CA PHE A 257 -15.10 19.17 -0.57
C PHE A 257 -16.29 18.29 -0.16
N LYS A 258 -16.03 17.22 0.60
CA LYS A 258 -17.08 16.30 1.06
C LYS A 258 -18.13 16.99 1.95
N GLY A 259 -17.71 17.98 2.74
CA GLY A 259 -18.59 18.71 3.66
C GLY A 259 -19.25 19.95 3.05
N SER A 260 -18.91 20.30 1.80
CA SER A 260 -19.34 21.54 1.15
C SER A 260 -19.98 21.25 -0.19
N GLU A 261 -21.31 21.20 -0.22
CA GLU A 261 -22.07 21.03 -1.47
C GLU A 261 -21.80 22.18 -2.47
N LYS A 262 -21.48 23.37 -1.94
CA LYS A 262 -21.14 24.57 -2.74
C LYS A 262 -19.89 24.40 -3.59
N MET A 263 -18.99 23.53 -3.16
CA MET A 263 -17.76 23.25 -3.86
C MET A 263 -18.05 22.26 -5.01
N CYS A 264 -18.42 22.76 -6.18
CA CYS A 264 -18.75 21.91 -7.34
C CYS A 264 -17.55 21.11 -7.86
N LEU A 265 -16.34 21.58 -7.59
CA LEU A 265 -15.12 21.07 -8.19
C LEU A 265 -13.97 21.15 -7.18
N LEU A 266 -13.03 20.23 -7.28
CA LEU A 266 -11.82 20.20 -6.46
C LEU A 266 -10.60 20.14 -7.38
N TYR A 267 -9.78 21.19 -7.31
CA TYR A 267 -8.43 21.17 -7.87
C TYR A 267 -7.37 21.24 -6.78
N VAL A 268 -6.20 20.70 -7.11
CA VAL A 268 -4.95 20.90 -6.39
C VAL A 268 -3.88 21.25 -7.40
N GLY A 269 -3.19 22.37 -7.18
CA GLY A 269 -2.29 22.92 -8.19
C GLY A 269 -1.13 23.72 -7.64
N VAL A 270 -0.77 24.79 -8.38
CA VAL A 270 0.36 25.68 -8.07
C VAL A 270 0.17 26.36 -6.73
N GLU A 271 -1.04 26.86 -6.49
CA GLU A 271 -1.42 27.61 -5.29
C GLU A 271 -1.34 26.73 -4.03
N ASP A 272 -1.62 25.43 -4.16
CA ASP A 272 -1.52 24.45 -3.08
C ASP A 272 -0.10 23.84 -2.95
N GLY A 273 0.85 24.24 -3.78
CA GLY A 273 2.23 23.71 -3.79
C GLY A 273 2.33 22.25 -4.23
N ALA A 274 1.31 21.71 -4.91
CA ALA A 274 1.14 20.27 -5.12
C ALA A 274 0.63 19.95 -6.52
N LYS A 275 1.29 20.49 -7.54
CA LYS A 275 0.95 20.22 -8.94
C LYS A 275 1.10 18.73 -9.26
N TYR A 276 0.26 18.24 -10.18
CA TYR A 276 0.47 16.92 -10.76
C TYR A 276 1.82 16.88 -11.51
N PRO A 277 2.65 15.84 -11.32
CA PRO A 277 3.91 15.69 -12.06
C PRO A 277 3.64 15.37 -13.54
N SER A 278 3.78 16.35 -14.43
CA SER A 278 3.35 16.23 -15.84
C SER A 278 3.96 15.06 -16.61
N GLU A 279 5.23 14.75 -16.34
CA GLU A 279 5.96 13.67 -17.03
C GLU A 279 5.77 12.29 -16.40
N PHE A 280 4.99 12.18 -15.31
CA PHE A 280 4.83 10.90 -14.59
C PHE A 280 4.17 9.82 -15.46
N ASP A 281 3.12 10.17 -16.20
CA ASP A 281 2.42 9.24 -17.11
C ASP A 281 3.39 8.66 -18.16
N ALA A 282 4.24 9.52 -18.72
CA ALA A 282 5.23 9.14 -19.72
C ALA A 282 6.34 8.27 -19.14
N GLN A 283 6.84 8.62 -17.95
CA GLN A 283 7.82 7.83 -17.20
C GLN A 283 7.30 6.41 -16.93
N LEU A 284 6.07 6.30 -16.40
CA LEU A 284 5.46 5.01 -16.10
C LEU A 284 5.25 4.18 -17.37
N ALA A 285 4.79 4.80 -18.46
CA ALA A 285 4.62 4.12 -19.74
C ALA A 285 5.96 3.62 -20.31
N ALA A 286 7.02 4.44 -20.23
CA ALA A 286 8.36 4.06 -20.68
C ALA A 286 8.89 2.85 -19.89
N TRP A 287 8.76 2.88 -18.56
CA TRP A 287 9.15 1.76 -17.70
C TRP A 287 8.40 0.48 -18.10
N ILE A 288 7.08 0.56 -18.26
CA ILE A 288 6.26 -0.59 -18.64
C ILE A 288 6.67 -1.17 -19.99
N ASN A 289 6.91 -0.32 -20.99
CA ASN A 289 7.30 -0.76 -22.33
C ASN A 289 8.69 -1.42 -22.34
N GLN A 290 9.60 -1.00 -21.46
CA GLN A 290 10.93 -1.59 -21.33
C GLN A 290 10.91 -2.98 -20.67
N HIS A 291 9.88 -3.28 -19.88
CA HIS A 291 9.76 -4.50 -19.07
C HIS A 291 8.63 -5.44 -19.52
N GLN A 292 8.09 -5.23 -20.72
CA GLN A 292 7.06 -6.05 -21.36
C GLN A 292 7.68 -7.18 -22.19
#